data_AF-A0A8T4W5P8-F1
#
_entry.id   AF-A0A8T4W5P8-F1
#
_cell.length_a   1.000
_cell.length_b   1.000
_cell.length_c   1.000
_cell.angle_alpha   90.00
_cell.angle_beta   90.00
_cell.angle_gamma   90.00
#
_symmetry.space_group_name_H-M   'P 1'
#
loop_
_entity.id
_entity.type
_entity.pdbx_description
1 polymer ?
#
loop_
_entity_poly.entity_id
_entity_poly.type
_entity_poly.pdbx_seq_one_letter_code
_entity_poly.pdbx_strand_id
1 'polypeptide(L)'
;MLGFSPWQTFFLFLFSLIGSVINIPVYSVKVKQSVQEARLGSFTDFLYPQRSFSRQEMRSTIAINLGGAIIPVIISIYLVINNPHLMWQYLAGIVIMTTICYKLARPVPGVGISMPLLIPPVVAALIAILLPGSPQQAIAYVAGVNGVIIGADILNLRRTIGMRSRTLSIGGAGTFDGIFLTGIVAVLLTA
;
A
#
# COMPACT_ATOMS: atom_id res chain seq x y z
N MET A 1 -22.97 9.45 -5.86
CA MET A 1 -21.55 9.85 -5.74
C MET A 1 -21.21 10.08 -4.26
N LEU A 2 -20.76 9.07 -3.51
CA LEU A 2 -20.09 9.09 -2.18
C LEU A 2 -20.46 10.14 -1.08
N GLY A 3 -21.51 10.96 -1.24
CA GLY A 3 -21.75 12.18 -0.47
C GLY A 3 -20.99 13.42 -0.96
N PHE A 4 -20.16 13.33 -2.00
CA PHE A 4 -19.32 14.42 -2.51
C PHE A 4 -19.81 14.98 -3.85
N SER A 5 -19.60 16.28 -4.07
CA SER A 5 -19.79 16.88 -5.38
C SER A 5 -18.74 16.38 -6.40
N PRO A 6 -19.00 16.45 -7.71
CA PRO A 6 -18.02 16.09 -8.74
C PRO A 6 -16.69 16.85 -8.58
N TRP A 7 -16.76 18.14 -8.24
CA TRP A 7 -15.59 18.97 -8.00
C TRP A 7 -14.80 18.53 -6.76
N GLN A 8 -15.47 18.21 -5.66
CA GLN A 8 -14.81 17.69 -4.46
C GLN A 8 -14.10 16.37 -4.76
N THR A 9 -14.77 15.47 -5.49
CA THR A 9 -14.22 14.19 -5.91
C THR A 9 -12.96 14.40 -6.78
N PHE A 10 -13.02 15.30 -7.75
CA PHE A 10 -11.87 15.68 -8.58
C PHE A 10 -10.69 16.20 -7.75
N PHE A 11 -10.94 17.15 -6.84
CA PHE A 11 -9.87 17.71 -5.99
C PHE A 11 -9.31 16.68 -5.02
N LEU A 12 -10.12 15.79 -4.46
CA LEU A 12 -9.64 14.69 -3.61
C LEU A 12 -8.69 13.76 -4.37
N PHE A 13 -9.01 13.43 -5.61
CA PHE A 13 -8.10 12.64 -6.46
C PHE A 13 -6.85 13.41 -6.83
N LEU A 14 -6.97 14.69 -7.16
CA LEU A 14 -5.81 15.53 -7.47
C LEU A 14 -4.87 15.66 -6.26
N PHE A 15 -5.41 15.90 -5.07
CA PHE A 15 -4.63 15.96 -3.83
C PHE A 15 -4.05 14.61 -3.44
N SER A 16 -4.75 13.50 -3.69
CA SER A 16 -4.20 12.14 -3.51
C SER A 16 -3.04 11.89 -4.46
N LEU A 17 -3.13 12.32 -5.73
CA LEU A 17 -2.06 12.19 -6.71
C LEU A 17 -0.83 13.03 -6.33
N ILE A 18 -1.02 14.31 -6.01
CA ILE A 18 0.08 15.19 -5.59
C ILE A 18 0.68 14.72 -4.27
N GLY A 19 -0.17 14.34 -3.31
CA GLY A 19 0.23 13.82 -2.01
C GLY A 19 0.94 12.47 -2.09
N SER A 20 0.83 11.73 -3.20
CA SER A 20 1.49 10.43 -3.39
C SER A 20 3.03 10.54 -3.38
N VAL A 21 3.57 11.73 -3.68
CA VAL A 21 5.02 11.98 -3.65
C VAL A 21 5.52 12.18 -2.21
N ILE A 22 4.61 12.50 -1.28
CA ILE A 22 4.94 12.86 0.10
C ILE A 22 4.88 11.62 0.99
N ASN A 23 6.04 11.24 1.54
CA ASN A 23 6.19 10.12 2.46
C ASN A 23 6.59 10.63 3.84
N ILE A 24 5.73 10.43 4.85
CA ILE A 24 5.95 10.90 6.22
C ILE A 24 6.62 9.78 7.01
N PRO A 25 7.86 9.96 7.51
CA PRO A 25 8.56 8.92 8.27
C PRO A 25 7.89 8.74 9.64
N VAL A 26 7.56 7.50 10.00
CA VAL A 26 6.90 7.16 11.27
C VAL A 26 7.83 6.39 12.19
N TYR A 27 8.61 5.45 11.65
CA TYR A 27 9.45 4.58 12.46
C TYR A 27 10.76 4.23 11.74
N SER A 28 11.84 3.99 12.48
CA SER A 28 13.12 3.57 11.91
C SER A 28 13.60 2.28 12.56
N VAL A 29 13.79 1.24 11.75
CA VAL A 29 14.30 -0.07 12.19
C VAL A 29 15.78 -0.15 11.84
N LYS A 30 16.63 -0.53 12.80
CA LYS A 30 18.01 -0.91 12.49
C LYS A 30 18.02 -2.30 11.85
N VAL A 31 18.39 -2.38 10.58
CA VAL A 31 18.51 -3.62 9.84
C VAL A 31 19.99 -3.97 9.69
N LYS A 32 20.39 -5.13 10.22
CA LYS A 32 21.74 -5.65 10.05
C LYS A 32 21.82 -6.31 8.67
N GLN A 33 22.43 -5.65 7.68
CA GLN A 33 22.71 -6.24 6.37
C GLN A 33 24.20 -6.49 6.20
N SER A 34 24.56 -7.70 5.77
CA SER A 34 25.90 -8.02 5.31
C SER A 34 26.06 -7.52 3.89
N VAL A 35 26.71 -6.37 3.71
CA VAL A 35 27.10 -5.90 2.38
C VAL A 35 28.43 -6.57 2.05
N GLN A 36 28.46 -7.27 0.91
CA GLN A 36 29.71 -7.83 0.37
C GLN A 36 30.44 -6.66 -0.29
N GLU A 37 31.48 -6.13 0.36
CA GLU A 37 32.38 -5.18 -0.30
C GLU A 37 33.29 -6.00 -1.21
N ALA A 38 33.10 -5.88 -2.54
CA ALA A 38 34.14 -6.28 -3.48
C ALA A 38 35.23 -5.20 -3.41
N ARG A 39 36.30 -5.45 -2.63
CA ARG A 39 37.51 -4.63 -2.71
C ARG A 39 38.13 -4.83 -4.09
N LEU A 40 37.89 -3.87 -4.99
CA LEU A 40 38.62 -3.76 -6.25
C LEU A 40 39.85 -2.91 -5.98
N GLY A 41 40.98 -3.55 -5.66
CA GLY A 41 42.17 -2.78 -5.35
C GLY A 41 43.46 -3.54 -5.06
N SER A 42 43.82 -4.62 -5.78
CA SER A 42 45.22 -5.09 -5.97
C SER A 42 45.28 -6.39 -6.78
N PHE A 43 46.42 -6.66 -7.44
CA PHE A 43 46.75 -7.93 -8.11
C PHE A 43 46.74 -9.13 -7.13
N THR A 44 46.98 -8.90 -5.84
CA THR A 44 46.93 -9.91 -4.77
C THR A 44 45.51 -10.34 -4.42
N ASP A 45 44.52 -9.45 -4.55
CA ASP A 45 43.11 -9.75 -4.26
C ASP A 45 42.46 -10.63 -5.35
N PHE A 46 43.04 -10.67 -6.56
CA PHE A 46 42.65 -11.57 -7.64
C PHE A 46 43.11 -13.02 -7.38
N LEU A 47 44.32 -13.19 -6.84
CA LEU A 47 44.89 -14.50 -6.52
C LEU A 47 44.30 -15.07 -5.21
N TYR A 48 43.95 -14.21 -4.25
CA TYR A 48 43.36 -14.58 -2.96
C TYR A 48 42.17 -13.68 -2.60
N PRO A 49 40.96 -13.97 -3.12
CA PRO A 49 39.79 -13.14 -2.84
C PRO A 49 39.40 -13.21 -1.35
N GLN A 50 39.77 -12.19 -0.57
CA GLN A 50 39.30 -12.05 0.80
C GLN A 50 37.87 -11.51 0.81
N ARG A 51 36.90 -12.35 1.18
CA ARG A 51 35.50 -11.95 1.37
C ARG A 51 35.36 -11.17 2.68
N SER A 52 35.59 -9.85 2.67
CA SER A 52 35.25 -9.00 3.80
C SER A 52 33.75 -8.72 3.82
N PHE A 53 33.02 -9.33 4.74
CA PHE A 53 31.65 -8.94 5.05
C PHE A 53 31.68 -7.68 5.90
N SER A 54 31.48 -6.51 5.28
CA SER A 54 31.28 -5.27 6.02
C SER A 54 29.85 -5.28 6.57
N ARG A 55 29.70 -5.45 7.89
CA ARG A 55 28.41 -5.40 8.57
C ARG A 55 27.98 -3.94 8.68
N GLN A 56 27.44 -3.38 7.61
CA GLN A 56 26.87 -2.04 7.66
C GLN A 56 25.48 -2.10 8.34
N GLU A 57 25.34 -1.35 9.44
CA GLU A 57 24.03 -1.10 10.03
C GLU A 57 23.25 -0.14 9.12
N MET A 58 22.43 -0.66 8.22
CA MET A 58 21.49 0.18 7.47
C MET A 58 20.23 0.41 8.31
N ARG A 59 19.84 1.67 8.49
CA ARG A 59 18.51 2.00 9.02
C ARG A 59 17.51 1.90 7.88
N SER A 60 16.45 1.11 8.08
CA SER A 60 15.30 1.07 7.19
C SER A 60 14.17 1.88 7.83
N THR A 61 13.75 2.94 7.16
CA THR A 61 12.71 3.86 7.65
C THR A 61 11.35 3.43 7.11
N ILE A 62 10.39 3.21 8.00
CA ILE A 62 8.99 3.01 7.68
C ILE A 62 8.32 4.39 7.61
N ALA A 63 7.74 4.69 6.46
CA ALA A 63 6.98 5.90 6.19
C ALA A 63 5.52 5.57 5.86
N ILE A 64 4.64 6.55 6.02
CA ILE A 64 3.26 6.49 5.57
C ILE A 64 3.08 7.53 4.46
N ASN A 65 2.49 7.12 3.35
CA ASN A 65 2.24 7.98 2.21
C ASN A 65 1.02 8.88 2.43
N LEU A 66 1.15 10.17 2.16
CA LEU A 66 0.04 11.12 2.34
C LEU A 66 -1.10 10.83 1.36
N GLY A 67 -0.78 10.72 0.08
CA GLY A 67 -1.76 10.51 -0.98
C GLY A 67 -2.32 9.10 -1.06
N GLY A 68 -1.50 8.11 -0.73
CA GLY A 68 -1.81 6.68 -0.86
C GLY A 68 -2.25 5.99 0.40
N ALA A 69 -2.06 6.58 1.59
CA ALA A 69 -2.57 5.99 2.83
C ALA A 69 -3.41 6.99 3.62
N ILE A 70 -2.87 8.17 3.94
CA ILE A 70 -3.54 9.10 4.86
C ILE A 70 -4.85 9.63 4.27
N ILE A 71 -4.80 10.25 3.09
CA ILE A 71 -6.00 10.80 2.43
C ILE A 71 -7.05 9.70 2.18
N PRO A 72 -6.70 8.52 1.61
CA PRO A 72 -7.67 7.44 1.41
C PRO A 72 -8.29 6.91 2.70
N VAL A 73 -7.51 6.76 3.78
CA VAL A 73 -8.02 6.31 5.08
C VAL A 73 -8.98 7.34 5.67
N ILE A 74 -8.69 8.64 5.56
CA ILE A 74 -9.59 9.70 6.02
C ILE A 74 -10.93 9.63 5.27
N ILE A 75 -10.90 9.47 3.94
CA ILE A 75 -12.13 9.32 3.13
C ILE A 75 -12.87 8.05 3.54
N SER A 76 -12.16 6.94 3.77
CA SER A 76 -12.79 5.71 4.25
C SER A 76 -13.47 5.90 5.60
N ILE A 77 -12.85 6.59 6.55
CA ILE A 77 -13.43 6.87 7.87
C ILE A 77 -14.69 7.73 7.69
N TYR A 78 -14.63 8.76 6.84
CA TYR A 78 -15.79 9.59 6.52
C TYR A 78 -16.96 8.73 5.98
N LEU A 79 -16.72 7.80 5.06
CA LEU A 79 -17.77 6.95 4.50
C LEU A 79 -18.39 5.99 5.53
N VAL A 80 -17.58 5.48 6.47
CA VAL A 80 -18.06 4.65 7.58
C VAL A 80 -18.96 5.46 8.51
N ILE A 81 -18.53 6.66 8.89
CA ILE A 81 -19.30 7.55 9.79
C ILE A 81 -20.63 7.98 9.16
N ASN A 82 -20.65 8.25 7.84
CA ASN A 82 -21.87 8.68 7.15
C ASN A 82 -22.83 7.53 6.81
N ASN A 83 -22.36 6.28 6.81
CA ASN A 83 -23.18 5.11 6.48
C ASN A 83 -22.99 3.99 7.53
N PRO A 84 -23.32 4.26 8.81
CA PRO A 84 -23.07 3.30 9.89
C PRO A 84 -23.90 2.01 9.75
N HIS A 85 -25.01 2.05 9.02
CA HIS A 85 -25.84 0.87 8.71
C HIS A 85 -25.11 -0.16 7.84
N LEU A 86 -24.01 0.22 7.17
CA LEU A 86 -23.19 -0.67 6.34
C LEU A 86 -22.02 -1.32 7.09
N MET A 87 -21.96 -1.21 8.42
CA MET A 87 -20.80 -1.64 9.21
C MET A 87 -20.41 -3.10 8.97
N TRP A 88 -21.39 -4.01 8.93
CA TRP A 88 -21.12 -5.43 8.71
C TRP A 88 -20.53 -5.68 7.31
N GLN A 89 -21.04 -4.98 6.29
CA GLN A 89 -20.57 -5.06 4.91
C GLN A 89 -19.15 -4.53 4.77
N TYR A 90 -18.84 -3.43 5.46
CA TYR A 90 -17.48 -2.91 5.51
C TYR A 90 -16.53 -3.93 6.14
N LEU A 91 -16.87 -4.49 7.29
CA LEU A 91 -16.04 -5.50 7.95
C LEU A 91 -15.83 -6.74 7.07
N ALA A 92 -16.91 -7.27 6.49
CA ALA A 92 -16.85 -8.42 5.59
C ALA A 92 -15.98 -8.12 4.36
N GLY A 93 -16.23 -6.98 3.70
CA GLY A 93 -15.48 -6.57 2.52
C GLY A 93 -14.00 -6.33 2.81
N ILE A 94 -13.67 -5.70 3.95
CA ILE A 94 -12.28 -5.50 4.39
C ILE A 94 -11.59 -6.84 4.61
N VAL A 95 -12.23 -7.80 5.28
CA VAL A 95 -11.64 -9.13 5.53
C VAL A 95 -11.37 -9.87 4.22
N ILE A 96 -12.33 -9.87 3.29
CA ILE A 96 -12.18 -10.52 1.98
C ILE A 96 -11.07 -9.84 1.17
N MET A 97 -11.11 -8.50 1.03
CA MET A 97 -10.09 -7.75 0.31
C MET A 97 -8.71 -7.92 0.91
N THR A 98 -8.59 -7.88 2.24
CA THR A 98 -7.33 -8.09 2.96
C THR A 98 -6.73 -9.44 2.61
N THR A 99 -7.53 -10.50 2.64
CA THR A 99 -7.07 -11.86 2.34
C THR A 99 -6.58 -11.99 0.90
N ILE A 100 -7.30 -11.40 -0.05
CA ILE A 100 -6.93 -11.41 -1.47
C ILE A 100 -5.66 -10.59 -1.71
N CYS A 101 -5.61 -9.35 -1.22
CA CYS A 101 -4.47 -8.46 -1.40
C CYS A 101 -3.21 -9.01 -0.74
N TYR A 102 -3.33 -9.65 0.44
CA TYR A 102 -2.22 -10.30 1.11
C TYR A 102 -1.58 -11.42 0.29
N LYS A 103 -2.39 -12.21 -0.42
CA LYS A 103 -1.92 -13.28 -1.29
C LYS A 103 -1.33 -12.76 -2.60
N LEU A 104 -1.85 -11.65 -3.12
CA LEU A 104 -1.39 -11.05 -4.38
C LEU A 104 -0.13 -10.22 -4.21
N ALA A 105 0.05 -9.59 -3.05
CA ALA A 105 1.18 -8.72 -2.76
C ALA A 105 2.50 -9.51 -2.74
N ARG A 106 3.48 -9.05 -3.52
CA ARG A 106 4.81 -9.62 -3.61
C ARG A 106 5.84 -8.61 -3.13
N PRO A 107 6.56 -8.88 -2.01
CA PRO A 107 7.71 -8.08 -1.62
C PRO A 107 8.87 -8.28 -2.60
N VAL A 108 9.30 -7.21 -3.26
CA VAL A 108 10.38 -7.17 -4.25
C VAL A 108 11.56 -6.36 -3.69
N PRO A 109 12.77 -6.94 -3.55
CA PRO A 109 13.94 -6.24 -3.04
C PRO A 109 14.27 -4.98 -3.84
N GLY A 110 14.50 -3.86 -3.13
CA GLY A 110 14.82 -2.57 -3.76
C GLY A 110 13.62 -1.80 -4.33
N VAL A 111 12.45 -2.44 -4.45
CA VAL A 111 11.21 -1.82 -4.97
C VAL A 111 10.17 -1.65 -3.86
N GLY A 112 10.08 -2.59 -2.92
CA GLY A 112 9.06 -2.60 -1.87
C GLY A 112 7.99 -3.65 -2.14
N ILE A 113 6.71 -3.32 -1.98
CA ILE A 113 5.61 -4.25 -2.22
C ILE A 113 5.05 -3.99 -3.61
N SER A 114 4.88 -5.02 -4.43
CA SER A 114 4.27 -4.93 -5.76
C SER A 114 2.99 -5.77 -5.82
N MET A 115 2.00 -5.28 -6.57
CA MET A 115 0.71 -5.94 -6.75
C MET A 115 0.15 -5.66 -8.16
N PRO A 116 -0.67 -6.56 -8.72
CA PRO A 116 -1.30 -6.33 -10.01
C PRO A 116 -2.26 -5.14 -9.97
N LEU A 117 -2.08 -4.17 -10.89
CA LEU A 117 -2.79 -2.89 -10.90
C LEU A 117 -4.32 -3.01 -10.89
N LEU A 118 -4.88 -3.87 -11.76
CA LEU A 118 -6.33 -3.93 -12.01
C LEU A 118 -7.09 -4.93 -11.13
N ILE A 119 -6.40 -5.83 -10.44
CA ILE A 119 -7.09 -6.86 -9.64
C ILE A 119 -7.82 -6.24 -8.43
N PRO A 120 -7.18 -5.39 -7.60
CA PRO A 120 -7.85 -4.77 -6.45
C PRO A 120 -9.12 -3.97 -6.81
N PRO A 121 -9.12 -3.06 -7.82
CA PRO A 121 -10.34 -2.31 -8.15
C PRO A 121 -11.48 -3.22 -8.60
N VAL A 122 -11.18 -4.24 -9.41
CA VAL A 122 -12.20 -5.20 -9.89
C VAL A 122 -12.75 -6.01 -8.73
N VAL A 123 -11.88 -6.52 -7.84
CA VAL A 123 -12.32 -7.30 -6.68
C VAL A 123 -13.13 -6.45 -5.71
N ALA A 124 -12.74 -5.19 -5.47
CA ALA A 124 -13.50 -4.26 -4.64
C ALA A 124 -14.90 -3.99 -5.20
N ALA A 125 -15.01 -3.78 -6.51
CA ALA A 125 -16.31 -3.62 -7.18
C ALA A 125 -17.18 -4.88 -7.05
N LEU A 126 -16.59 -6.06 -7.28
CA LEU A 126 -17.30 -7.34 -7.14
C LEU A 126 -17.81 -7.55 -5.70
N ILE A 127 -16.99 -7.28 -4.69
CA ILE A 127 -17.40 -7.38 -3.28
C ILE A 127 -18.58 -6.45 -3.00
N ALA A 128 -18.52 -5.20 -3.48
CA ALA A 128 -19.59 -4.24 -3.27
C ALA A 128 -20.90 -4.59 -3.99
N ILE A 129 -20.82 -5.23 -5.16
CA ILE A 129 -22.00 -5.72 -5.90
C ILE A 129 -22.61 -6.95 -5.22
N LEU A 130 -21.76 -7.86 -4.72
CA LEU A 130 -22.21 -9.12 -4.14
C LEU A 130 -22.72 -8.97 -2.69
N LEU A 131 -22.20 -8.00 -1.94
CA LEU A 131 -22.68 -7.72 -0.59
C LEU A 131 -23.97 -6.89 -0.63
N PRO A 132 -24.99 -7.26 0.17
CA PRO A 132 -26.22 -6.48 0.24
C PRO A 132 -25.94 -5.15 0.94
N GLY A 133 -26.26 -4.03 0.30
CA GLY A 133 -26.13 -2.70 0.91
C GLY A 133 -26.14 -1.59 -0.12
N SER A 134 -26.51 -0.40 0.33
CA SER A 134 -26.47 0.83 -0.48
C SER A 134 -26.00 1.99 0.40
N PRO A 135 -25.12 2.88 -0.12
CA PRO A 135 -24.54 2.87 -1.47
C PRO A 135 -23.40 1.84 -1.68
N GLN A 136 -23.41 1.12 -2.81
CA GLN A 136 -22.36 0.15 -3.16
C GLN A 136 -20.99 0.82 -3.31
N GLN A 137 -20.94 2.06 -3.80
CA GLN A 137 -19.69 2.80 -3.98
C GLN A 137 -18.94 2.98 -2.65
N ALA A 138 -19.68 3.16 -1.54
CA ALA A 138 -19.06 3.27 -0.23
C ALA A 138 -18.44 1.93 0.22
N ILE A 139 -19.14 0.81 -0.02
CA ILE A 139 -18.61 -0.53 0.27
C ILE A 139 -17.35 -0.79 -0.55
N ALA A 140 -17.38 -0.49 -1.85
CA ALA A 140 -16.23 -0.67 -2.75
C ALA A 140 -15.01 0.12 -2.28
N TYR A 141 -15.21 1.40 -1.94
CA TYR A 141 -14.14 2.26 -1.48
C TYR A 141 -13.55 1.79 -0.15
N VAL A 142 -14.41 1.57 0.87
CA VAL A 142 -13.96 1.20 2.23
C VAL A 142 -13.28 -0.17 2.23
N ALA A 143 -13.89 -1.18 1.59
CA ALA A 143 -13.31 -2.51 1.47
C ALA A 143 -11.99 -2.47 0.69
N GLY A 144 -11.98 -1.75 -0.42
CA GLY A 144 -10.84 -1.63 -1.31
C GLY A 144 -9.63 -0.97 -0.67
N VAL A 145 -9.80 0.25 -0.16
CA VAL A 145 -8.70 1.04 0.44
C VAL A 145 -8.12 0.33 1.66
N ASN A 146 -8.96 -0.03 2.63
CA ASN A 146 -8.44 -0.66 3.86
C ASN A 146 -7.93 -2.07 3.58
N GLY A 147 -8.57 -2.82 2.69
CA GLY A 147 -8.13 -4.16 2.33
C GLY A 147 -6.78 -4.17 1.63
N VAL A 148 -6.49 -3.19 0.77
CA VAL A 148 -5.16 -3.03 0.16
C VAL A 148 -4.14 -2.61 1.21
N ILE A 149 -4.41 -1.60 2.04
CA ILE A 149 -3.46 -1.15 3.07
C ILE A 149 -3.15 -2.27 4.07
N ILE A 150 -4.16 -2.96 4.59
CA ILE A 150 -3.97 -4.02 5.56
C ILE A 150 -3.31 -5.23 4.89
N GLY A 151 -3.89 -5.70 3.79
CA GLY A 151 -3.45 -6.92 3.11
C GLY A 151 -2.10 -6.78 2.43
N ALA A 152 -1.92 -5.75 1.60
CA ALA A 152 -0.68 -5.54 0.88
C ALA A 152 0.42 -4.99 1.79
N ASP A 153 0.17 -3.90 2.54
CA ASP A 153 1.22 -3.23 3.30
C ASP A 153 1.44 -3.80 4.70
N ILE A 154 0.44 -3.72 5.57
CA ILE A 154 0.62 -4.03 7.01
C ILE A 154 1.02 -5.48 7.22
N LEU A 155 0.31 -6.42 6.58
CA LEU A 155 0.56 -7.85 6.78
C LEU A 155 1.86 -8.33 6.11
N ASN A 156 2.38 -7.62 5.10
CA ASN A 156 3.68 -7.94 4.48
C ASN A 156 4.85 -7.15 5.07
N LEU A 157 4.61 -6.17 5.93
CA LEU A 157 5.63 -5.30 6.51
C LEU A 157 6.84 -6.08 7.06
N ARG A 158 6.59 -7.18 7.78
CA ARG A 158 7.65 -8.05 8.34
C ARG A 158 8.50 -8.74 7.28
N ARG A 159 7.92 -9.09 6.12
CA ARG A 159 8.64 -9.72 5.01
C ARG A 159 9.47 -8.70 4.24
N THR A 160 9.06 -7.44 4.25
CA THR A 160 9.74 -6.37 3.52
C THR A 160 10.81 -5.67 4.36
N ILE A 161 10.64 -5.58 5.69
CA ILE A 161 11.67 -5.14 6.64
C ILE A 161 12.83 -6.13 6.59
N GLY A 162 14.00 -5.68 6.12
CA GLY A 162 15.17 -6.55 5.96
C GLY A 162 15.60 -6.76 4.50
N MET A 163 14.72 -6.47 3.55
CA MET A 163 15.10 -6.33 2.15
C MET A 163 15.95 -5.06 1.99
N ARG A 164 16.84 -5.00 0.98
CA ARG A 164 17.83 -3.93 0.71
C ARG A 164 17.27 -2.50 0.49
N SER A 165 16.10 -2.17 1.03
CA SER A 165 15.49 -0.86 0.96
C SER A 165 15.80 -0.01 2.19
N ARG A 166 16.28 1.21 1.94
CA ARG A 166 16.44 2.26 2.97
C ARG A 166 15.10 2.81 3.45
N THR A 167 14.05 2.73 2.63
CA THR A 167 12.75 3.30 2.97
C THR A 167 11.63 2.36 2.52
N LEU A 168 10.73 2.05 3.44
CA LEU A 168 9.50 1.32 3.18
C LEU A 168 8.32 2.28 3.37
N SER A 169 7.48 2.47 2.36
CA SER A 169 6.33 3.37 2.47
C SER A 169 5.01 2.60 2.39
N ILE A 170 4.20 2.72 3.43
CA ILE A 170 2.81 2.23 3.48
C ILE A 170 1.96 3.15 2.60
N GLY A 171 1.21 2.57 1.66
CA GLY A 171 0.52 3.31 0.59
C GLY A 171 1.47 3.96 -0.41
N GLY A 172 2.74 3.55 -0.47
CA GLY A 172 3.74 4.11 -1.39
C GLY A 172 3.61 3.58 -2.82
N ALA A 173 4.55 3.92 -3.72
CA ALA A 173 4.46 3.68 -5.17
C ALA A 173 4.01 2.28 -5.62
N GLY A 174 4.33 1.24 -4.84
CA GLY A 174 3.93 -0.13 -5.18
C GLY A 174 2.50 -0.54 -4.77
N THR A 175 1.86 0.21 -3.86
CA THR A 175 0.47 -0.01 -3.41
C THR A 175 -0.46 1.19 -3.67
N PHE A 176 0.11 2.38 -3.90
CA PHE A 176 -0.60 3.61 -4.28
C PHE A 176 -1.51 3.37 -5.47
N ASP A 177 -0.97 2.77 -6.52
CA ASP A 177 -1.69 2.38 -7.73
C ASP A 177 -2.93 1.54 -7.42
N GLY A 178 -2.78 0.56 -6.52
CA GLY A 178 -3.90 -0.26 -6.05
C GLY A 178 -4.94 0.56 -5.29
N ILE A 179 -4.50 1.43 -4.37
CA ILE A 179 -5.40 2.22 -3.50
C ILE A 179 -6.13 3.31 -4.28
N PHE A 180 -5.40 4.10 -5.07
CA PHE A 180 -5.91 5.18 -5.90
C PHE A 180 -6.85 4.65 -6.97
N LEU A 181 -6.41 3.61 -7.71
CA LEU A 181 -7.24 3.04 -8.77
C LEU A 181 -8.47 2.34 -8.21
N THR A 182 -8.37 1.70 -7.04
CA THR A 182 -9.55 1.16 -6.35
C THR A 182 -10.51 2.27 -5.93
N GLY A 183 -10.01 3.38 -5.41
CA GLY A 183 -10.83 4.53 -5.03
C GLY A 183 -11.60 5.18 -6.18
N ILE A 184 -11.07 5.09 -7.42
CA ILE A 184 -11.73 5.63 -8.63
C ILE A 184 -12.53 4.53 -9.34
N VAL A 185 -11.86 3.50 -9.83
CA VAL A 185 -12.43 2.51 -10.73
C VAL A 185 -13.50 1.69 -10.03
N ALA A 186 -13.28 1.25 -8.79
CA ALA A 186 -14.30 0.46 -8.11
C ALA A 186 -15.56 1.29 -7.83
N VAL A 187 -15.39 2.56 -7.49
CA VAL A 187 -16.49 3.52 -7.29
C VAL A 187 -17.25 3.77 -8.59
N LEU A 188 -16.56 3.91 -9.73
CA LEU A 188 -17.19 4.07 -11.04
C LEU A 188 -17.91 2.81 -11.51
N LEU A 189 -17.34 1.62 -11.27
CA LEU A 189 -17.96 0.34 -11.63
C LEU A 189 -19.19 0.01 -10.78
N THR A 190 -19.35 0.66 -9.64
CA THR A 190 -20.48 0.50 -8.72
C THR A 190 -21.40 1.73 -8.71
N ALA A 191 -21.15 2.69 -9.60
CA ALA A 191 -21.89 3.94 -9.74
C ALA A 191 -23.33 3.71 -10.21
#